data_AF-A0A353P6V1-F1
#
_entry.id   AF-A0A353P6V1-F1
#
_cell.length_a   1.000
_cell.length_b   1.000
_cell.length_c   1.000
_cell.angle_alpha   90.00
_cell.angle_beta   90.00
_cell.angle_gamma   90.00
#
_symmetry.space_group_name_H-M   'P 1'
#
loop_
_entity.id
_entity.type
_entity.pdbx_description
1 polymer ?
#
loop_
_entity_poly.entity_id
_entity_poly.type
_entity_poly.pdbx_seq_one_letter_code
_entity_poly.pdbx_strand_id
1 'polypeptide(L)' 'MKIFLLLAGSLVFLVSACAYIFVKLKLKPKQDSEIDDIYWEFEDSSPDLARYNKLSQITFGGVVMGMILLFLSVIF' A
#
# COMPACT_ATOMS: atom_id res chain seq x y z
N MET A 1 2.83 -28.22 -5.04
CA MET A 1 1.88 -27.09 -4.86
C MET A 1 2.34 -26.09 -3.81
N LYS A 2 2.69 -26.55 -2.60
CA LYS A 2 3.19 -25.71 -1.49
C LYS A 2 4.34 -24.76 -1.86
N ILE A 3 5.37 -25.27 -2.53
CA ILE A 3 6.54 -24.46 -2.98
C ILE A 3 6.13 -23.35 -3.95
N PHE A 4 5.18 -23.62 -4.85
CA PHE A 4 4.68 -22.62 -5.79
C PHE A 4 3.91 -21.52 -5.07
N LEU A 5 3.04 -21.87 -4.12
CA LEU A 5 2.30 -20.91 -3.29
C LEU A 5 3.25 -20.07 -2.43
N LEU A 6 4.28 -20.68 -1.86
CA LEU A 6 5.29 -19.97 -1.06
C LEU A 6 6.08 -18.98 -1.91
N LEU A 7 6.56 -19.39 -3.09
CA LEU A 7 7.28 -18.50 -4.01
C LEU A 7 6.39 -17.36 -4.53
N ALA A 8 5.17 -17.68 -4.98
CA ALA A 8 4.25 -16.67 -5.47
C ALA A 8 3.81 -15.70 -4.36
N GLY A 9 3.45 -16.23 -3.18
CA GLY A 9 3.03 -15.43 -2.03
C GLY A 9 4.15 -14.53 -1.51
N SER A 10 5.38 -15.05 -1.39
CA SER A 10 6.53 -14.27 -0.93
C SER A 10 6.90 -13.17 -1.92
N LEU A 11 6.89 -13.46 -3.23
CA LEU A 11 7.14 -12.46 -4.26
C LEU A 11 6.09 -11.33 -4.23
N VAL A 12 4.80 -11.69 -4.23
CA VAL A 12 3.70 -10.73 -4.21
C VAL A 12 3.74 -9.89 -2.94
N PHE A 13 3.99 -10.52 -1.79
CA PHE A 13 4.12 -9.83 -0.52
C PHE A 13 5.29 -8.83 -0.53
N LEU A 14 6.49 -9.25 -0.94
CA LEU A 14 7.68 -8.40 -0.95
C LEU A 14 7.53 -7.21 -1.89
N VAL A 15 7.09 -7.46 -3.14
CA VAL A 15 6.92 -6.38 -4.12
C VAL A 15 5.87 -5.38 -3.63
N SER A 16 4.74 -5.88 -3.12
CA SER A 16 3.66 -5.01 -2.63
C SER A 16 4.06 -4.25 -1.37
N ALA A 17 4.80 -4.87 -0.45
CA ALA A 17 5.26 -4.23 0.78
C ALA A 17 6.29 -3.13 0.47
N CYS A 18 7.28 -3.42 -0.38
CA CYS A 18 8.25 -2.42 -0.84
C CYS A 18 7.55 -1.26 -1.57
N ALA A 19 6.60 -1.56 -2.45
CA ALA A 19 5.82 -0.54 -3.14
C ALA A 19 4.97 0.30 -2.17
N TYR A 20 4.32 -0.34 -1.19
CA TYR A 20 3.53 0.35 -0.17
C TYR A 20 4.38 1.30 0.66
N ILE A 21 5.54 0.84 1.15
CA ILE A 21 6.51 1.66 1.88
C ILE A 21 7.01 2.82 1.00
N PHE A 22 7.35 2.54 -0.26
CA PHE A 22 7.78 3.57 -1.20
C PHE A 22 6.71 4.64 -1.40
N VAL A 23 5.44 4.25 -1.61
CA VAL A 23 4.32 5.19 -1.73
C VAL A 23 4.20 6.02 -0.45
N LYS A 24 4.24 5.39 0.74
CA LYS A 24 4.16 6.05 2.05
C LYS A 24 5.29 7.03 2.34
N LEU A 25 6.50 6.77 1.82
CA LEU A 25 7.67 7.62 2.09
C LEU A 25 7.87 8.71 1.03
N LYS A 26 7.71 8.37 -0.26
CA LYS A 26 7.99 9.29 -1.36
C LYS A 26 6.79 10.08 -1.83
N LEU A 27 5.60 9.46 -1.82
CA LEU A 27 4.39 10.05 -2.38
C LEU A 27 3.46 10.63 -1.31
N LYS A 28 3.80 10.48 -0.02
CA LYS A 28 3.07 11.16 1.04
C LYS A 28 3.19 12.67 0.79
N PRO A 29 2.08 13.38 0.54
CA PRO A 29 2.14 14.82 0.38
C PRO A 29 2.69 15.45 1.67
N LYS A 30 3.60 16.43 1.51
CA LYS A 30 4.04 17.25 2.63
C LYS A 30 2.85 18.10 3.06
N GLN A 31 2.10 17.64 4.05
CA GLN A 31 1.25 18.51 4.86
C GLN A 31 2.21 19.39 5.66
N ASP A 32 2.39 20.64 5.21
CA ASP A 32 3.02 21.66 6.05
C ASP A 32 2.08 21.89 7.24
N SER A 33 2.55 21.48 8.42
CA SER A 33 1.81 21.36 9.68
C SER A 33 1.23 22.66 10.26
N GLU A 34 1.35 23.79 9.55
CA GLU A 34 0.75 25.08 9.94
C GLU A 34 -0.57 25.36 9.22
N ILE A 35 -0.94 24.58 8.19
CA ILE A 35 -2.14 24.81 7.37
C ILE A 35 -3.23 23.76 7.64
N ASP A 36 -2.96 22.77 8.50
CA ASP A 36 -3.87 21.65 8.74
C ASP A 36 -5.13 22.08 9.52
N ASP A 37 -5.13 23.14 10.33
CA ASP A 37 -6.33 23.51 11.10
C ASP A 37 -7.38 24.33 10.31
N ILE A 38 -7.03 24.86 9.13
CA ILE A 38 -7.88 25.85 8.42
C ILE A 38 -8.47 25.31 7.10
N TYR A 39 -7.90 24.26 6.49
CA TYR A 39 -8.20 23.86 5.12
C TYR A 39 -8.67 22.40 4.92
N TRP A 40 -9.34 21.82 5.92
CA TRP A 40 -9.96 20.47 5.81
C TRP A 40 -10.97 20.35 4.66
N GLU A 41 -11.57 21.45 4.20
CA GLU A 41 -12.70 21.45 3.26
C GLU A 41 -12.31 21.23 1.79
N PHE A 42 -11.01 21.28 1.45
CA PHE A 42 -10.51 21.10 0.08
C PHE A 42 -9.50 19.95 -0.07
N GLU A 43 -9.25 19.19 0.99
CA GLU A 43 -8.24 18.13 1.04
C GLU A 43 -8.57 16.97 0.07
N ASP A 44 -9.86 16.65 -0.08
CA ASP A 44 -10.37 15.66 -1.05
C ASP A 44 -10.20 16.07 -2.53
N SER A 45 -9.95 17.35 -2.81
CA SER A 45 -9.83 17.87 -4.19
C SER A 45 -8.39 17.91 -4.71
N SER A 46 -7.40 17.54 -3.89
CA SER A 46 -6.00 17.55 -4.31
C SER A 46 -5.68 16.32 -5.17
N PRO A 47 -5.36 16.48 -6.47
CA PRO A 47 -5.11 15.34 -7.37
C PRO A 47 -3.95 14.45 -6.91
N ASP A 48 -2.97 15.03 -6.20
CA ASP A 48 -1.83 14.30 -5.64
C ASP A 48 -2.22 13.44 -4.43
N LEU A 49 -3.10 13.93 -3.54
CA LEU A 49 -3.63 13.14 -2.42
C LEU A 49 -4.48 11.97 -2.94
N ALA A 50 -5.32 12.21 -3.94
CA ALA A 50 -6.13 11.17 -4.57
C ALA A 50 -5.25 10.09 -5.22
N ARG A 51 -4.16 10.49 -5.88
CA ARG A 51 -3.18 9.56 -6.49
C ARG A 51 -2.41 8.77 -5.43
N TYR A 52 -1.97 9.43 -4.36
CA TYR A 52 -1.33 8.79 -3.22
C TYR A 52 -2.26 7.74 -2.58
N ASN A 53 -3.50 8.11 -2.29
CA ASN A 53 -4.48 7.20 -1.69
C ASN A 53 -4.77 5.99 -2.58
N LYS A 54 -4.99 6.19 -3.89
CA LYS A 54 -5.21 5.08 -4.83
C LYS A 54 -4.02 4.13 -4.89
N LEU A 55 -2.79 4.63 -5.01
CA LEU A 55 -1.59 3.80 -5.05
C LEU A 55 -1.34 3.09 -3.72
N SER A 56 -1.59 3.77 -2.61
CA SER A 56 -1.50 3.20 -1.26
C SER A 56 -2.50 2.06 -1.07
N GLN A 57 -3.75 2.22 -1.50
CA GLN A 57 -4.77 1.17 -1.43
C GLN A 57 -4.43 -0.05 -2.30
N ILE A 58 -3.96 0.17 -3.53
CA ILE A 58 -3.58 -0.93 -4.44
C ILE A 58 -2.41 -1.73 -3.85
N THR A 59 -1.35 -1.03 -3.41
CA THR A 59 -0.17 -1.69 -2.84
C THR A 59 -0.50 -2.40 -1.53
N PHE A 60 -1.36 -1.82 -0.69
CA PHE A 60 -1.87 -2.47 0.51
C PHE A 60 -2.70 -3.73 0.19
N GLY A 61 -3.58 -3.65 -0.81
CA GLY A 61 -4.32 -4.82 -1.29
C GLY A 61 -3.40 -5.95 -1.75
N GLY A 62 -2.30 -5.62 -2.44
CA GLY A 62 -1.26 -6.57 -2.82
C GLY A 62 -0.56 -7.22 -1.63
N VAL A 63 -0.28 -6.46 -0.56
CA VAL A 63 0.30 -6.99 0.69
C VAL A 63 -0.66 -8.01 1.32
N VAL A 64 -1.93 -7.66 1.47
CA VAL A 64 -2.96 -8.55 2.04
C VAL A 64 -3.09 -9.82 1.20
N MET A 65 -3.13 -9.70 -0.12
CA MET A 65 -3.21 -10.87 -1.02
C MET A 65 -1.98 -11.77 -0.89
N GLY A 66 -0.78 -11.19 -0.81
CA GLY A 66 0.46 -11.93 -0.55
C GLY A 66 0.43 -12.67 0.79
N MET A 67 -0.07 -12.03 1.85
CA MET A 67 -0.25 -12.66 3.17
C MET A 67 -1.22 -13.83 3.11
N ILE A 68 -2.35 -13.71 2.40
CA ILE A 68 -3.32 -14.81 2.23
C ILE A 68 -2.67 -15.98 1.49
N LEU A 69 -1.91 -15.73 0.42
CA LEU A 69 -1.20 -16.78 -0.31
C LEU A 69 -0.17 -17.50 0.55
N LEU A 70 0.59 -16.76 1.36
CA LEU A 70 1.55 -17.35 2.32
C LEU A 70 0.84 -18.18 3.38
N PHE A 71 -0.28 -17.68 3.92
CA PHE A 71 -1.09 -18.41 4.89
C PHE A 71 -1.63 -19.72 4.33
N LEU A 72 -2.16 -19.70 3.10
CA LEU A 72 -2.59 -20.91 2.40
C LEU A 72 -1.43 -21.89 2.20
N SER A 73 -0.22 -21.40 1.91
CA SER A 73 0.96 -22.26 1.80
C SER A 73 1.37 -22.92 3.12
N VAL A 74 1.02 -22.36 4.27
CA VAL A 74 1.30 -23.00 5.57
C VAL A 74 0.30 -24.13 5.81
N ILE A 75 -0.98 -23.89 5.52
CA ILE A 75 -2.09 -24.81 5.76
C ILE A 75 -2.05 -26.04 4.83
N PHE A 76 -1.82 -25.83 3.53
CA PHE A 76 -1.78 -26.87 2.50
C PHE A 76 -0.36 -27.37 2.24
#